data_AF-A0A484AZF7-F1
#
_entry.id   AF-A0A484AZF7-F1
#
_cell.length_a   1.000
_cell.length_b   1.000
_cell.length_c   1.000
_cell.angle_alpha   90.00
_cell.angle_beta   90.00
_cell.angle_gamma   90.00
#
_symmetry.space_group_name_H-M   'P 1'
#
loop_
_entity.id
_entity.type
_entity.pdbx_description
1 polymer ?
#
loop_
_entity_poly.entity_id
_entity_poly.type
_entity_poly.pdbx_seq_one_letter_code
_entity_poly.pdbx_strand_id
1 'polypeptide(L)'
;MQAKDRLRREYSSFNDLSRQFRMYDEQSIDSLLDDRLRIHMNPNGSDDMSLQRDDCYTPIYPAAHPQSPLLLLRQHNFKLRAYYSNVGNCVQCNKRIRFGVPSLRCRDCPLRCHTECSSQLTVNCIPQPLASTKRGHLSDYVPHVAPMVPALIVHCVTEIEARGLEQEGLYRVSSTRDKVKRLRHKLLRGKATPHLGDKDTHTLCCCVKDFLRSLERPLIPMYHRPDFVLATQLSDPLAVEEQLYLAMVDLPQAHRDTLAYLMLHWQRIAESPAVKMSINNIAVVFAPTLFDDVDLNLSNIVLWQQVLRVLLLQSAGFWAQFLAVEPPLPASSLDDDEWKRENYHSSSAHWQSVKTYFRSMVNLAD
;
A
#
# COMPACT_ATOMS: atom_id res chain seq x y z
N MET A 1 -12.35 -12.77 30.77
CA MET A 1 -12.22 -13.99 29.94
C MET A 1 -13.56 -14.48 29.38
N GLN A 2 -14.70 -14.31 30.06
CA GLN A 2 -16.01 -14.80 29.60
C GLN A 2 -16.71 -13.97 28.50
N ALA A 3 -16.28 -12.73 28.23
CA ALA A 3 -16.86 -11.89 27.17
C ALA A 3 -16.39 -12.27 25.74
N LYS A 4 -15.16 -12.81 25.60
CA LYS A 4 -14.60 -13.24 24.32
C LYS A 4 -15.21 -14.55 23.80
N ASP A 5 -15.64 -15.44 24.70
CA ASP A 5 -16.30 -16.70 24.31
C ASP A 5 -17.77 -16.51 23.95
N ARG A 6 -18.39 -15.39 24.34
CA ARG A 6 -19.75 -15.01 23.92
C ARG A 6 -19.78 -14.53 22.46
N LEU A 7 -18.81 -13.70 22.08
CA LEU A 7 -18.60 -13.24 20.69
C LEU A 7 -18.26 -14.40 19.73
N ARG A 8 -17.63 -15.47 20.23
CA ARG A 8 -17.33 -16.67 19.41
C ARG A 8 -18.56 -17.56 19.16
N ARG A 9 -19.58 -17.51 20.02
CA ARG A 9 -20.86 -18.23 19.80
C ARG A 9 -21.81 -17.46 18.88
N GLU A 10 -21.77 -16.14 18.89
CA GLU A 10 -22.44 -15.31 17.87
C GLU A 10 -21.87 -15.52 16.45
N TYR A 11 -20.67 -16.08 16.34
CA TYR A 11 -20.05 -16.51 15.07
C TYR A 11 -20.84 -17.63 14.35
N SER A 12 -21.76 -18.33 15.03
CA SER A 12 -22.69 -19.28 14.41
C SER A 12 -23.91 -18.60 13.77
N SER A 13 -24.09 -17.30 13.96
CA SER A 13 -25.22 -16.50 13.46
C SER A 13 -24.95 -15.85 12.10
N PHE A 14 -23.88 -16.26 11.41
CA PHE A 14 -23.48 -15.73 10.09
C PHE A 14 -24.58 -15.86 9.02
N ASN A 15 -25.59 -16.72 9.22
CA ASN A 15 -26.77 -16.83 8.35
C ASN A 15 -27.89 -15.82 8.63
N ASP A 16 -27.89 -15.12 9.78
CA ASP A 16 -28.98 -14.18 10.14
C ASP A 16 -28.72 -12.73 9.69
N LEU A 17 -27.45 -12.31 9.54
CA LEU A 17 -27.14 -10.97 8.98
C LEU A 17 -27.47 -10.86 7.49
N SER A 18 -27.40 -11.97 6.74
CA SER A 18 -27.88 -12.03 5.35
C SER A 18 -29.39 -11.82 5.22
N ARG A 19 -30.17 -11.93 6.32
CA ARG A 19 -31.61 -11.62 6.32
C ARG A 19 -31.89 -10.13 6.56
N GLN A 20 -31.07 -9.43 7.33
CA GLN A 20 -31.26 -7.98 7.56
C GLN A 20 -31.04 -7.15 6.29
N PHE A 21 -30.20 -7.61 5.37
CA PHE A 21 -29.97 -6.93 4.08
C PHE A 21 -31.04 -7.22 3.00
N ARG A 22 -32.03 -8.10 3.24
CA ARG A 22 -33.16 -8.31 2.31
C ARG A 22 -34.28 -7.27 2.45
N MET A 23 -34.23 -6.38 3.43
CA MET A 23 -35.33 -5.44 3.70
C MET A 23 -35.25 -4.12 2.91
N TYR A 24 -34.27 -3.95 2.02
CA TYR A 24 -34.13 -2.73 1.20
C TYR A 24 -34.51 -2.91 -0.27
N ASP A 25 -35.11 -4.05 -0.64
CA ASP A 25 -35.53 -4.30 -2.02
C ASP A 25 -37.05 -4.21 -2.09
N GLU A 26 -37.57 -3.04 -2.47
CA GLU A 26 -38.85 -2.86 -3.17
C GLU A 26 -39.12 -1.37 -3.46
N GLN A 27 -38.38 -0.78 -4.41
CA GLN A 27 -38.94 0.26 -5.30
C GLN A 27 -38.34 0.10 -6.70
N SER A 28 -39.14 -0.49 -7.58
CA SER A 28 -38.95 -0.68 -9.02
C SER A 28 -38.24 0.50 -9.72
N ILE A 29 -37.03 0.26 -10.24
CA ILE A 29 -36.26 1.20 -11.10
C ILE A 29 -36.38 0.75 -12.57
N ASP A 30 -37.61 0.52 -13.04
CA ASP A 30 -37.90 0.24 -14.46
C ASP A 30 -38.15 1.54 -15.28
N SER A 31 -37.91 2.72 -14.70
CA SER A 31 -38.28 4.00 -15.31
C SER A 31 -37.11 4.94 -15.64
N LEU A 32 -35.84 4.51 -15.52
CA LEU A 32 -34.66 5.38 -15.77
C LEU A 32 -33.64 4.81 -16.76
N LEU A 33 -33.98 3.72 -17.45
CA LEU A 33 -33.21 3.21 -18.58
C LEU A 33 -33.87 3.62 -19.88
N ASP A 34 -33.83 4.91 -20.18
CA ASP A 34 -33.81 5.33 -21.57
C ASP A 34 -32.92 6.57 -21.71
N ASP A 35 -32.17 6.60 -22.81
CA ASP A 35 -31.60 7.80 -23.44
C ASP A 35 -30.14 8.25 -23.27
N ARG A 36 -29.21 7.59 -22.56
CA ARG A 36 -27.81 8.12 -22.49
C ARG A 36 -26.60 7.19 -22.57
N LEU A 37 -26.63 6.08 -23.32
CA LEU A 37 -25.39 5.39 -23.73
C LEU A 37 -25.43 4.85 -25.17
N ARG A 38 -25.33 5.76 -26.16
CA ARG A 38 -24.76 5.44 -27.48
C ARG A 38 -23.54 6.32 -27.71
N ILE A 39 -22.36 5.81 -27.35
CA ILE A 39 -21.08 6.43 -27.70
C ILE A 39 -20.75 5.99 -29.13
N HIS A 40 -20.97 6.88 -30.11
CA HIS A 40 -20.37 6.74 -31.44
C HIS A 40 -18.98 7.37 -31.45
N MET A 41 -17.97 6.59 -31.85
CA MET A 41 -16.66 7.11 -32.21
C MET A 41 -16.65 7.58 -33.66
N ASN A 42 -15.98 8.70 -33.96
CA ASN A 42 -15.37 8.92 -35.27
C ASN A 42 -14.06 9.72 -35.15
N PRO A 43 -13.01 9.41 -35.93
CA PRO A 43 -11.69 10.02 -35.86
C PRO A 43 -11.46 11.13 -36.90
N ASN A 44 -10.44 11.96 -36.62
CA ASN A 44 -9.78 12.98 -37.47
C ASN A 44 -10.47 14.34 -37.72
N GLY A 45 -9.73 15.41 -37.36
CA GLY A 45 -9.46 16.52 -38.29
C GLY A 45 -10.01 17.93 -37.95
N SER A 46 -9.11 18.77 -37.41
CA SER A 46 -8.86 20.20 -37.71
C SER A 46 -9.85 21.34 -37.32
N ASP A 47 -9.20 22.39 -36.77
CA ASP A 47 -9.42 23.85 -36.85
C ASP A 47 -10.27 24.62 -35.80
N ASP A 48 -9.52 25.27 -34.90
CA ASP A 48 -9.42 26.73 -34.63
C ASP A 48 -10.57 27.56 -33.97
N MET A 49 -10.09 28.49 -33.12
CA MET A 49 -10.67 29.72 -32.54
C MET A 49 -11.53 29.70 -31.25
N SER A 50 -10.80 30.04 -30.17
CA SER A 50 -11.00 31.22 -29.28
C SER A 50 -12.00 31.20 -28.11
N LEU A 51 -11.39 31.25 -26.92
CA LEU A 51 -11.60 32.16 -25.78
C LEU A 51 -13.03 32.41 -25.27
N GLN A 52 -13.29 31.92 -24.06
CA GLN A 52 -13.70 32.78 -22.93
C GLN A 52 -13.22 32.18 -21.61
N ARG A 53 -12.55 33.03 -20.83
CA ARG A 53 -12.03 32.80 -19.48
C ARG A 53 -13.22 32.70 -18.50
N ASP A 54 -13.06 31.91 -17.45
CA ASP A 54 -13.35 32.34 -16.08
C ASP A 54 -12.55 31.49 -15.07
N ASP A 55 -11.80 32.23 -14.24
CA ASP A 55 -11.30 31.98 -12.89
C ASP A 55 -10.37 30.79 -12.59
N CYS A 56 -9.09 31.14 -12.68
CA CYS A 56 -7.93 30.41 -12.17
C CYS A 56 -7.86 30.41 -10.64
N TYR A 57 -7.86 29.21 -10.04
CA TYR A 57 -7.16 28.97 -8.78
C TYR A 57 -5.96 28.07 -9.08
N THR A 58 -4.82 28.69 -9.37
CA THR A 58 -3.52 28.01 -9.50
C THR A 58 -2.81 28.04 -8.14
N PRO A 59 -2.56 26.90 -7.48
CA PRO A 59 -1.64 26.89 -6.35
C PRO A 59 -0.21 27.07 -6.89
N ILE A 60 0.41 28.18 -6.49
CA ILE A 60 1.84 28.40 -6.65
C ILE A 60 2.53 27.45 -5.66
N TYR A 61 3.10 26.35 -6.15
CA TYR A 61 4.14 25.63 -5.42
C TYR A 61 5.49 25.85 -6.12
N PRO A 62 6.54 26.23 -5.38
CA PRO A 62 7.85 26.47 -5.96
C PRO A 62 8.44 25.17 -6.52
N ALA A 63 9.04 25.29 -7.70
CA ALA A 63 9.85 24.26 -8.32
C ALA A 63 11.06 23.94 -7.42
N ALA A 64 10.93 22.85 -6.67
CA ALA A 64 12.05 22.09 -6.13
C ALA A 64 11.54 20.66 -6.02
N HIS A 65 12.01 19.75 -6.88
CA HIS A 65 11.86 18.32 -6.63
C HIS A 65 12.53 17.98 -5.29
N PRO A 66 11.77 17.72 -4.20
CA PRO A 66 12.37 17.15 -3.01
C PRO A 66 12.48 15.66 -3.30
N GLN A 67 13.65 15.08 -3.08
CA GLN A 67 13.79 13.63 -3.07
C GLN A 67 12.65 13.04 -2.25
N SER A 68 11.95 12.05 -2.82
CA SER A 68 10.90 11.28 -2.17
C SER A 68 11.25 11.08 -0.69
N PRO A 69 10.43 11.54 0.28
CA PRO A 69 10.74 11.32 1.66
C PRO A 69 11.01 9.84 1.85
N LEU A 70 12.07 9.58 2.59
CA LEU A 70 12.79 8.33 2.73
C LEU A 70 12.00 7.33 3.61
N LEU A 71 10.73 7.10 3.26
CA LEU A 71 9.68 6.56 4.15
C LEU A 71 9.85 5.08 4.51
N LEU A 72 10.79 4.37 3.89
CA LEU A 72 11.17 2.99 4.22
C LEU A 72 12.70 2.81 4.31
N LEU A 73 13.45 3.83 4.73
CA LEU A 73 14.91 3.72 4.89
C LEU A 73 15.29 2.90 6.12
N ARG A 74 15.23 1.57 6.01
CA ARG A 74 15.99 0.72 6.93
C ARG A 74 17.39 0.49 6.38
N GLN A 75 18.37 0.79 7.21
CA GLN A 75 19.76 0.44 6.91
C GLN A 75 19.96 -1.08 7.04
N HIS A 76 20.88 -1.61 6.25
CA HIS A 76 21.24 -3.03 6.34
C HIS A 76 22.22 -3.27 7.49
N ASN A 77 21.95 -4.29 8.30
CA ASN A 77 22.91 -4.79 9.28
C ASN A 77 23.82 -5.85 8.64
N PHE A 78 24.95 -5.42 8.08
CA PHE A 78 25.86 -6.31 7.36
C PHE A 78 26.77 -7.14 8.27
N LYS A 79 27.01 -8.38 7.86
CA LYS A 79 28.08 -9.24 8.39
C LYS A 79 28.92 -9.79 7.24
N LEU A 80 30.24 -9.67 7.38
CA LEU A 80 31.18 -10.30 6.47
C LEU A 80 31.16 -11.82 6.67
N ARG A 81 30.99 -12.57 5.59
CA ARG A 81 31.06 -14.04 5.58
C ARG A 81 31.72 -14.55 4.31
N ALA A 82 32.63 -15.52 4.47
CA ALA A 82 33.09 -16.36 3.37
C ALA A 82 32.16 -17.55 3.22
N TYR A 83 31.85 -17.92 1.98
CA TYR A 83 30.94 -19.03 1.69
C TYR A 83 31.67 -20.13 0.91
N TYR A 84 31.59 -21.34 1.42
CA TYR A 84 32.11 -22.55 0.80
C TYR A 84 31.00 -23.35 0.10
N SER A 85 29.90 -22.67 -0.27
CA SER A 85 28.76 -23.22 -1.00
C SER A 85 28.20 -22.16 -1.95
N ASN A 86 27.36 -22.58 -2.89
CA ASN A 86 26.76 -21.65 -3.84
C ASN A 86 25.75 -20.72 -3.16
N VAL A 87 26.09 -19.44 -3.03
CA VAL A 87 25.26 -18.40 -2.40
C VAL A 87 24.46 -17.54 -3.37
N GLY A 88 24.66 -17.75 -4.67
CA GLY A 88 24.03 -16.98 -5.73
C GLY A 88 24.81 -15.71 -6.11
N ASN A 89 24.07 -14.71 -6.58
CA ASN A 89 24.62 -13.51 -7.20
C ASN A 89 24.57 -12.32 -6.22
N CYS A 90 25.51 -11.39 -6.39
CA CYS A 90 25.52 -10.09 -5.73
C CYS A 90 24.32 -9.27 -6.23
N VAL A 91 23.54 -8.69 -5.32
CA VAL A 91 22.35 -7.90 -5.65
C VAL A 91 22.68 -6.66 -6.49
N GLN A 92 23.82 -6.02 -6.25
CA GLN A 92 24.20 -4.79 -6.95
C GLN A 92 24.70 -5.03 -8.38
N CYS A 93 25.69 -5.89 -8.56
CA CYS A 93 26.34 -6.07 -9.87
C CYS A 93 25.81 -7.29 -10.64
N ASN A 94 24.91 -8.07 -10.04
CA ASN A 94 24.36 -9.31 -10.56
C ASN A 94 25.39 -10.39 -10.94
N LYS A 95 26.67 -10.21 -10.59
CA LYS A 95 27.73 -11.21 -10.78
C LYS A 95 27.70 -12.23 -9.64
N ARG A 96 28.13 -13.46 -9.95
CA ARG A 96 28.20 -14.56 -8.97
C ARG A 96 29.23 -14.25 -7.88
N ILE A 97 28.83 -14.44 -6.61
CA ILE A 97 29.76 -14.38 -5.48
C ILE A 97 30.60 -15.66 -5.50
N ARG A 98 31.93 -15.51 -5.59
CA ARG A 98 32.88 -16.62 -5.76
C ARG A 98 33.03 -17.43 -4.47
N PHE A 99 33.30 -18.72 -4.63
CA PHE A 99 33.60 -19.63 -3.53
C PHE A 99 34.82 -19.15 -2.73
N GLY A 100 34.74 -19.20 -1.40
CA GLY A 100 35.82 -18.81 -0.49
C GLY A 100 36.10 -17.31 -0.41
N VAL A 101 35.50 -16.49 -1.29
CA VAL A 101 35.66 -15.04 -1.27
C VAL A 101 34.69 -14.43 -0.25
N PRO A 102 35.18 -13.58 0.66
CA PRO A 102 34.32 -12.92 1.63
C PRO A 102 33.33 -11.97 0.93
N SER A 103 32.09 -11.99 1.39
CA SER A 103 31.00 -11.14 0.89
C SER A 103 30.14 -10.66 2.06
N LEU A 104 29.37 -9.60 1.84
CA LEU A 104 28.48 -9.02 2.84
C LEU A 104 27.10 -9.68 2.73
N ARG A 105 26.55 -10.07 3.89
CA ARG A 105 25.17 -10.54 4.02
C ARG A 105 24.46 -9.73 5.09
N CYS A 106 23.27 -9.25 4.77
CA CYS A 106 22.40 -8.62 5.76
C CYS A 106 21.86 -9.67 6.75
N ARG A 107 21.77 -9.31 8.03
CA ARG A 107 21.20 -10.19 9.07
C ARG A 107 19.68 -10.26 9.00
N ASP A 108 19.05 -9.17 8.57
CA ASP A 108 17.60 -9.00 8.67
C ASP A 108 16.88 -9.39 7.38
N CYS A 109 17.53 -9.16 6.23
CA CYS A 109 16.97 -9.41 4.91
C CYS A 109 17.82 -10.40 4.08
N PRO A 110 17.30 -10.95 2.97
CA PRO A 110 18.02 -11.97 2.19
C PRO A 110 19.14 -11.38 1.31
N LEU A 111 19.44 -10.07 1.43
CA LEU A 111 20.42 -9.38 0.60
C LEU A 111 21.84 -9.91 0.84
N ARG A 112 22.54 -10.12 -0.28
CA ARG A 112 23.96 -10.47 -0.35
C ARG A 112 24.63 -9.61 -1.41
N CYS A 113 25.81 -9.08 -1.11
CA CYS A 113 26.60 -8.31 -2.07
C CYS A 113 28.11 -8.50 -1.85
N HIS A 114 28.92 -8.15 -2.85
CA HIS A 114 30.36 -8.04 -2.65
C HIS A 114 30.68 -6.89 -1.68
N THR A 115 31.83 -6.98 -1.02
CA THR A 115 32.34 -5.92 -0.14
C THR A 115 32.46 -4.58 -0.85
N GLU A 116 32.98 -4.59 -2.08
CA GLU A 116 33.13 -3.39 -2.92
C GLU A 116 31.79 -2.82 -3.41
N CYS A 117 30.75 -3.65 -3.46
CA CYS A 117 29.44 -3.24 -3.97
C CYS A 117 28.55 -2.56 -2.90
N SER A 118 28.92 -2.59 -1.61
CA SER A 118 28.03 -2.12 -0.55
C SER A 118 27.78 -0.62 -0.58
N SER A 119 28.77 0.17 -0.99
CA SER A 119 28.67 1.63 -1.05
C SER A 119 27.71 2.12 -2.15
N GLN A 120 27.41 1.28 -3.13
CA GLN A 120 26.55 1.62 -4.28
C GLN A 120 25.13 1.05 -4.15
N LEU A 121 24.80 0.41 -3.02
CA LEU A 121 23.48 -0.17 -2.82
C LEU A 121 22.42 0.91 -2.73
N THR A 122 21.46 0.87 -3.64
CA THR A 122 20.27 1.74 -3.64
C THR A 122 19.04 1.08 -3.01
N VAL A 123 19.15 -0.21 -2.67
CA VAL A 123 18.05 -1.02 -2.12
C VAL A 123 18.03 -0.97 -0.59
N ASN A 124 16.87 -0.65 -0.03
CA ASN A 124 16.66 -0.60 1.42
C ASN A 124 16.52 -2.00 2.05
N CYS A 125 16.77 -2.09 3.35
CA CYS A 125 16.61 -3.34 4.08
C CYS A 125 15.12 -3.66 4.30
N ILE A 126 14.69 -4.83 3.85
CA ILE A 126 13.34 -5.33 4.12
C ILE A 126 13.45 -6.65 4.87
N PRO A 127 13.34 -6.61 6.21
CA PRO A 127 13.36 -7.79 7.06
C PRO A 127 12.36 -8.85 6.62
N GLN A 128 12.75 -10.11 6.78
CA GLN A 128 11.87 -11.22 6.42
C GLN A 128 10.77 -11.42 7.47
N PRO A 129 9.59 -11.91 7.06
CA PRO A 129 8.61 -12.45 8.00
C PRO A 129 9.20 -13.63 8.78
N LEU A 130 8.88 -13.77 10.06
CA LEU A 130 9.31 -14.90 10.91
C LEU A 130 8.46 -16.16 10.63
N ALA A 131 7.25 -15.98 10.11
CA ALA A 131 6.30 -17.06 9.86
C ALA A 131 6.74 -17.96 8.69
N SER A 132 6.97 -19.24 8.99
CA SER A 132 7.27 -20.28 7.99
C SER A 132 6.03 -20.74 7.21
N THR A 133 4.84 -20.61 7.79
CA THR A 133 3.59 -21.13 7.19
C THR A 133 2.73 -19.96 6.73
N LYS A 134 2.39 -19.95 5.45
CA LYS A 134 1.60 -18.90 4.81
C LYS A 134 0.17 -19.41 4.68
N ARG A 135 -0.72 -18.91 5.52
CA ARG A 135 -2.16 -19.21 5.49
C ARG A 135 -2.90 -18.31 4.50
N GLY A 136 -2.28 -17.21 4.08
CA GLY A 136 -2.85 -16.26 3.15
C GLY A 136 -3.23 -14.93 3.80
N HIS A 137 -2.97 -14.78 5.10
CA HIS A 137 -3.18 -13.52 5.82
C HIS A 137 -2.06 -12.53 5.47
N LEU A 138 -2.36 -11.23 5.44
CA LEU A 138 -1.34 -10.21 5.20
C LEU A 138 -0.19 -10.28 6.22
N SER A 139 -0.50 -10.61 7.48
CA SER A 139 0.46 -10.81 8.56
C SER A 139 1.53 -11.88 8.25
N ASP A 140 1.27 -12.81 7.34
CA ASP A 140 2.21 -13.87 6.97
C ASP A 140 3.33 -13.37 6.03
N TYR A 141 3.17 -12.18 5.47
CA TYR A 141 4.04 -11.64 4.42
C TYR A 141 4.81 -10.38 4.81
N VAL A 142 4.54 -9.83 6.00
CA VAL A 142 5.12 -8.58 6.51
C VAL A 142 6.29 -8.83 7.48
N PRO A 143 7.24 -7.90 7.61
CA PRO A 143 8.24 -7.94 8.68
C PRO A 143 7.57 -7.79 10.05
N HIS A 144 8.24 -8.25 11.11
CA HIS A 144 7.77 -8.09 12.50
C HIS A 144 7.99 -6.70 13.09
N VAL A 145 8.71 -5.84 12.37
CA VAL A 145 9.04 -4.50 12.79
C VAL A 145 8.35 -3.50 11.85
N ALA A 146 7.86 -2.40 12.42
CA ALA A 146 7.17 -1.33 11.72
C ALA A 146 8.14 -0.50 10.86
N PRO A 147 7.72 -0.03 9.66
CA PRO A 147 6.45 -0.31 8.99
C PRO A 147 6.34 -1.76 8.47
N MET A 148 5.17 -2.35 8.67
CA MET A 148 4.84 -3.74 8.37
C MET A 148 4.31 -3.90 6.93
N VAL A 149 5.17 -3.64 5.94
CA VAL A 149 4.81 -3.75 4.51
C VAL A 149 5.46 -5.00 3.88
N PRO A 150 4.72 -5.81 3.09
CA PRO A 150 5.28 -6.98 2.43
C PRO A 150 6.43 -6.65 1.48
N ALA A 151 7.52 -7.41 1.56
CA ALA A 151 8.68 -7.21 0.69
C ALA A 151 8.33 -7.29 -0.81
N LEU A 152 7.35 -8.11 -1.18
CA LEU A 152 6.82 -8.16 -2.55
C LEU A 152 6.30 -6.80 -3.00
N ILE A 153 5.48 -6.14 -2.17
CA ILE A 153 4.89 -4.84 -2.48
C ILE A 153 5.99 -3.81 -2.61
N VAL A 154 6.88 -3.71 -1.61
CA VAL A 154 7.96 -2.72 -1.62
C VAL A 154 8.86 -2.89 -2.84
N HIS A 155 9.34 -4.11 -3.14
CA HIS A 155 10.20 -4.33 -4.29
C HIS A 155 9.51 -3.99 -5.62
N CYS A 156 8.25 -4.38 -5.80
CA CYS A 156 7.51 -4.04 -7.00
C CYS A 156 7.26 -2.53 -7.12
N VAL A 157 6.83 -1.88 -6.05
CA VAL A 157 6.53 -0.44 -6.03
C VAL A 157 7.79 0.38 -6.29
N THR A 158 8.90 0.10 -5.61
CA THR A 158 10.17 0.79 -5.83
C THR A 158 10.62 0.67 -7.29
N GLU A 159 10.51 -0.51 -7.90
CA GLU A 159 10.87 -0.71 -9.29
C GLU A 159 9.89 0.00 -10.26
N ILE A 160 8.58 0.01 -9.96
CA ILE A 160 7.58 0.73 -10.76
C ILE A 160 7.84 2.24 -10.69
N GLU A 161 8.14 2.79 -9.52
CA GLU A 161 8.43 4.23 -9.38
C GLU A 161 9.76 4.62 -10.06
N ALA A 162 10.78 3.75 -10.00
CA ALA A 162 12.10 4.04 -10.54
C ALA A 162 12.12 4.19 -12.08
N ARG A 163 11.25 3.50 -12.82
CA ARG A 163 11.25 3.51 -14.30
C ARG A 163 9.88 3.55 -14.97
N GLY A 164 8.81 3.40 -14.21
CA GLY A 164 7.45 3.28 -14.73
C GLY A 164 6.69 4.59 -14.79
N LEU A 165 7.14 5.66 -14.12
CA LEU A 165 6.41 6.93 -14.05
C LEU A 165 6.33 7.68 -15.39
N GLU A 166 7.04 7.22 -16.41
CA GLU A 166 6.95 7.73 -17.80
C GLU A 166 6.09 6.83 -18.70
N GLN A 167 5.57 5.71 -18.17
CA GLN A 167 4.83 4.71 -18.93
C GLN A 167 3.32 4.88 -18.79
N GLU A 168 2.61 4.96 -19.92
CA GLU A 168 1.16 5.11 -19.94
C GLU A 168 0.42 3.90 -19.33
N GLY A 169 -0.65 4.16 -18.59
CA GLY A 169 -1.61 3.15 -18.17
C GLY A 169 -1.08 2.17 -17.11
N LEU A 170 -0.16 2.60 -16.23
CA LEU A 170 0.20 1.79 -15.05
C LEU A 170 -1.03 1.33 -14.29
N TYR A 171 -1.00 0.08 -13.83
CA TYR A 171 -2.13 -0.64 -13.22
C TYR A 171 -3.38 -0.86 -14.07
N ARG A 172 -3.63 -0.10 -15.14
CA ARG A 172 -4.73 -0.33 -16.09
C ARG A 172 -4.39 -1.43 -17.10
N VAL A 173 -3.21 -1.37 -17.70
CA VAL A 173 -2.76 -2.34 -18.70
C VAL A 173 -2.50 -3.71 -18.04
N SER A 174 -3.01 -4.76 -18.67
CA SER A 174 -2.92 -6.14 -18.14
C SER A 174 -1.72 -6.89 -18.71
N SER A 175 -1.10 -7.73 -17.88
CA SER A 175 -0.08 -8.71 -18.28
C SER A 175 -0.66 -10.13 -18.30
N THR A 176 0.03 -11.05 -18.97
CA THR A 176 -0.39 -12.46 -19.03
C THR A 176 -0.38 -13.09 -17.63
N ARG A 177 -1.43 -13.85 -17.28
CA ARG A 177 -1.58 -14.51 -15.97
C ARG A 177 -0.38 -15.35 -15.58
N ASP A 178 0.25 -16.04 -16.53
CA ASP A 178 1.40 -16.90 -16.24
C ASP A 178 2.65 -16.12 -15.85
N LYS A 179 2.93 -14.98 -16.49
CA LYS A 179 4.03 -14.09 -16.10
C LYS A 179 3.82 -13.58 -14.67
N VAL A 180 2.60 -13.17 -14.36
CA VAL A 180 2.21 -12.65 -13.03
C VAL A 180 2.35 -13.73 -11.96
N LYS A 181 1.78 -14.92 -12.16
CA LYS A 181 1.88 -16.05 -11.22
C LYS A 181 3.32 -16.48 -10.98
N ARG A 182 4.14 -16.59 -12.04
CA ARG A 182 5.56 -16.94 -11.91
C ARG A 182 6.33 -15.89 -11.11
N LEU A 183 6.08 -14.61 -11.37
CA LEU A 183 6.69 -13.52 -10.63
C LEU A 183 6.28 -13.53 -9.15
N ARG A 184 4.97 -13.61 -8.86
CA ARG A 184 4.46 -13.69 -7.48
C ARG A 184 5.08 -14.85 -6.72
N HIS A 185 5.09 -16.04 -7.30
CA HIS A 185 5.71 -17.22 -6.66
C HIS A 185 7.20 -17.03 -6.38
N LYS A 186 7.94 -16.43 -7.32
CA LYS A 186 9.38 -16.13 -7.14
C LYS A 186 9.59 -15.15 -5.99
N LEU A 187 8.79 -14.09 -5.90
CA LEU A 187 8.87 -13.06 -4.86
C LEU A 187 8.50 -13.62 -3.48
N LEU A 188 7.42 -14.40 -3.41
CA LEU A 188 6.95 -14.98 -2.15
C LEU A 188 7.87 -16.10 -1.62
N ARG A 189 8.76 -16.68 -2.42
CA ARG A 189 9.75 -17.66 -1.94
C ARG A 189 10.80 -17.05 -1.01
N GLY A 190 11.07 -15.75 -1.08
CA GLY A 190 11.93 -15.03 -0.14
C GLY A 190 13.39 -15.49 -0.04
N LYS A 191 13.90 -16.36 -0.94
CA LYS A 191 15.25 -16.93 -0.81
C LYS A 191 16.39 -15.95 -1.14
N ALA A 192 16.09 -14.91 -1.91
CA ALA A 192 17.02 -13.89 -2.35
C ALA A 192 16.25 -12.59 -2.64
N THR A 193 16.91 -11.44 -2.50
CA THR A 193 16.40 -10.18 -3.00
C THR A 193 16.23 -10.29 -4.52
N PRO A 194 15.03 -10.05 -5.06
CA PRO A 194 14.74 -10.24 -6.48
C PRO A 194 15.38 -9.12 -7.31
N HIS A 195 16.03 -9.50 -8.42
CA HIS A 195 16.32 -8.55 -9.50
C HIS A 195 15.05 -8.40 -10.36
N LEU A 196 14.54 -7.18 -10.48
CA LEU A 196 13.30 -6.87 -11.21
C LEU A 196 13.51 -6.03 -12.48
N GLY A 197 14.73 -5.54 -12.74
CA GLY A 197 15.03 -4.70 -13.91
C GLY A 197 14.79 -5.37 -15.27
N ASP A 198 14.72 -6.71 -15.33
CA ASP A 198 14.40 -7.47 -16.54
C ASP A 198 12.89 -7.76 -16.71
N LYS A 199 12.05 -7.29 -15.78
CA LYS A 199 10.60 -7.54 -15.78
C LYS A 199 9.86 -6.35 -16.37
N ASP A 200 8.87 -6.63 -17.21
CA ASP A 200 7.96 -5.61 -17.71
C ASP A 200 7.19 -4.93 -16.56
N THR A 201 7.06 -3.60 -16.62
CA THR A 201 6.44 -2.79 -15.55
C THR A 201 4.98 -3.16 -15.33
N HIS A 202 4.21 -3.39 -16.40
CA HIS A 202 2.80 -3.79 -16.28
C HIS A 202 2.66 -5.15 -15.60
N THR A 203 3.63 -6.05 -15.79
CA THR A 203 3.72 -7.31 -15.07
C THR A 203 3.95 -7.10 -13.57
N LEU A 204 4.77 -6.12 -13.18
CA LEU A 204 4.94 -5.74 -11.77
C LEU A 204 3.64 -5.18 -11.18
N CYS A 205 2.98 -4.25 -11.88
CA CYS A 205 1.68 -3.70 -11.49
C CYS A 205 0.63 -4.80 -11.29
N CYS A 206 0.54 -5.74 -12.23
CA CYS A 206 -0.38 -6.87 -12.14
C CYS A 206 -0.01 -7.83 -11.00
N CYS A 207 1.28 -7.98 -10.67
CA CYS A 207 1.72 -8.79 -9.54
C CYS A 207 1.30 -8.19 -8.20
N VAL A 208 1.35 -6.87 -8.05
CA VAL A 208 0.84 -6.18 -6.85
C VAL A 208 -0.66 -6.42 -6.71
N LYS A 209 -1.43 -6.22 -7.79
CA LYS A 209 -2.89 -6.48 -7.79
C LYS A 209 -3.21 -7.95 -7.47
N ASP A 210 -2.53 -8.89 -8.13
CA ASP A 210 -2.72 -10.33 -7.91
C ASP A 210 -2.39 -10.73 -6.46
N PHE A 211 -1.35 -10.15 -5.86
CA PHE A 211 -1.03 -10.38 -4.46
C PHE A 211 -2.16 -9.90 -3.53
N LEU A 212 -2.63 -8.67 -3.69
CA LEU A 212 -3.68 -8.09 -2.84
C LEU A 212 -5.00 -8.87 -2.94
N ARG A 213 -5.41 -9.30 -4.14
CA ARG A 213 -6.60 -10.13 -4.34
C ARG A 213 -6.44 -11.55 -3.81
N SER A 214 -5.21 -12.04 -3.68
CA SER A 214 -4.94 -13.40 -3.21
C SER A 214 -4.91 -13.54 -1.69
N LEU A 215 -5.07 -12.44 -0.95
CA LEU A 215 -5.13 -12.47 0.50
C LEU A 215 -6.43 -13.14 0.96
N GLU A 216 -6.36 -13.93 2.03
CA GLU A 216 -7.52 -14.57 2.65
C GLU A 216 -8.55 -13.54 3.14
N ARG A 217 -8.05 -12.38 3.59
CA ARG A 217 -8.86 -11.21 3.89
C ARG A 217 -8.33 -10.04 3.06
N PRO A 218 -9.21 -9.22 2.48
CA PRO A 218 -8.79 -8.06 1.69
C PRO A 218 -7.98 -7.07 2.53
N LEU A 219 -7.25 -6.18 1.86
CA LEU A 219 -6.42 -5.17 2.52
C LEU A 219 -7.24 -4.27 3.46
N ILE A 220 -8.48 -3.96 3.11
CA ILE A 220 -9.45 -3.35 4.03
C ILE A 220 -10.49 -4.42 4.41
N PRO A 221 -10.34 -5.05 5.59
CA PRO A 221 -11.25 -6.11 6.04
C PRO A 221 -12.68 -5.59 6.17
N MET A 222 -13.66 -6.46 5.90
CA MET A 222 -15.09 -6.13 5.92
C MET A 222 -15.54 -5.37 7.18
N TYR A 223 -15.04 -5.78 8.35
CA TYR A 223 -15.40 -5.19 9.64
C TYR A 223 -15.05 -3.70 9.77
N HIS A 224 -13.99 -3.23 9.11
CA HIS A 224 -13.54 -1.83 9.19
C HIS A 224 -14.11 -0.96 8.06
N ARG A 225 -14.75 -1.55 7.05
CA ARG A 225 -15.27 -0.81 5.88
C ARG A 225 -16.31 0.26 6.25
N PRO A 226 -17.25 0.06 7.20
CA PRO A 226 -18.21 1.08 7.58
C PRO A 226 -17.55 2.40 7.98
N ASP A 227 -16.43 2.36 8.71
CA ASP A 227 -15.72 3.55 9.16
C ASP A 227 -15.15 4.38 8.00
N PHE A 228 -14.69 3.71 6.95
CA PHE A 228 -14.25 4.35 5.70
C PHE A 228 -15.43 4.92 4.89
N VAL A 229 -16.60 4.26 4.92
CA VAL A 229 -17.81 4.77 4.27
C VAL A 229 -18.32 6.03 4.95
N LEU A 230 -18.28 6.09 6.28
CA LEU A 230 -18.68 7.28 7.04
C LEU A 230 -17.93 8.54 6.60
N ALA A 231 -16.62 8.42 6.32
CA ALA A 231 -15.83 9.54 5.82
C ALA A 231 -16.37 10.13 4.49
N THR A 232 -17.02 9.31 3.65
CA THR A 232 -17.59 9.79 2.38
C THR A 232 -18.89 10.58 2.55
N GLN A 233 -19.51 10.53 3.73
CA GLN A 233 -20.76 11.21 4.05
C GLN A 233 -20.52 12.59 4.69
N LEU A 234 -19.29 12.87 5.10
CA LEU A 234 -18.89 14.13 5.73
C LEU A 234 -18.58 15.18 4.65
N SER A 235 -18.97 16.42 4.90
CA SER A 235 -18.73 17.55 3.99
C SER A 235 -17.54 18.42 4.40
N ASP A 236 -17.23 18.46 5.69
CA ASP A 236 -16.07 19.21 6.22
C ASP A 236 -14.78 18.41 6.01
N PRO A 237 -13.78 18.95 5.27
CA PRO A 237 -12.51 18.27 5.03
C PRO A 237 -11.77 17.84 6.30
N LEU A 238 -11.84 18.63 7.38
CA LEU A 238 -11.19 18.28 8.65
C LEU A 238 -11.89 17.10 9.32
N ALA A 239 -13.23 17.09 9.35
CA ALA A 239 -13.99 15.94 9.84
C ALA A 239 -13.76 14.68 9.00
N VAL A 240 -13.61 14.79 7.68
CA VAL A 240 -13.24 13.68 6.79
C VAL A 240 -11.89 13.10 7.19
N GLU A 241 -10.87 13.96 7.33
CA GLU A 241 -9.52 13.55 7.70
C GLU A 241 -9.48 12.90 9.10
N GLU A 242 -10.22 13.46 10.06
CA GLU A 242 -10.37 12.89 11.41
C GLU A 242 -11.00 11.49 11.37
N GLN A 243 -12.11 11.33 10.66
CA GLN A 243 -12.77 10.03 10.52
C GLN A 243 -11.85 9.00 9.85
N LEU A 244 -11.13 9.38 8.81
CA LEU A 244 -10.16 8.51 8.15
C LEU A 244 -8.99 8.14 9.06
N TYR A 245 -8.52 9.08 9.88
CA TYR A 245 -7.49 8.81 10.87
C TYR A 245 -7.96 7.74 11.85
N LEU A 246 -9.16 7.91 12.43
CA LEU A 246 -9.73 6.93 13.36
C LEU A 246 -9.87 5.54 12.73
N ALA A 247 -10.38 5.47 11.49
CA ALA A 247 -10.49 4.22 10.74
C ALA A 247 -9.11 3.57 10.48
N MET A 248 -8.09 4.36 10.17
CA MET A 248 -6.72 3.89 9.99
C MET A 248 -6.11 3.32 11.26
N VAL A 249 -6.34 3.96 12.41
CA VAL A 249 -5.78 3.53 13.70
C VAL A 249 -6.36 2.18 14.16
N ASP A 250 -7.65 1.95 13.90
CA ASP A 250 -8.32 0.69 14.25
C ASP A 250 -7.91 -0.49 13.36
N LEU A 251 -7.35 -0.22 12.16
CA LEU A 251 -6.81 -1.28 11.32
C LEU A 251 -5.63 -1.99 12.00
N PRO A 252 -5.52 -3.32 11.84
CA PRO A 252 -4.31 -4.04 12.21
C PRO A 252 -3.09 -3.42 11.53
N GLN A 253 -1.98 -3.27 12.26
CA GLN A 253 -0.80 -2.53 11.80
C GLN A 253 -0.29 -2.96 10.41
N ALA A 254 -0.26 -4.26 10.11
CA ALA A 254 0.12 -4.76 8.79
C ALA A 254 -0.77 -4.20 7.66
N HIS A 255 -2.08 -4.10 7.91
CA HIS A 255 -3.04 -3.55 6.95
C HIS A 255 -2.88 -2.03 6.84
N ARG A 256 -2.77 -1.34 7.97
CA ARG A 256 -2.57 0.11 8.05
C ARG A 256 -1.32 0.57 7.30
N ASP A 257 -0.17 0.00 7.64
CA ASP A 257 1.13 0.39 7.06
C ASP A 257 1.17 0.04 5.56
N THR A 258 0.63 -1.12 5.17
CA THR A 258 0.57 -1.51 3.75
C THR A 258 -0.35 -0.59 2.96
N LEU A 259 -1.50 -0.20 3.51
CA LEU A 259 -2.43 0.73 2.89
C LEU A 259 -1.79 2.12 2.73
N ALA A 260 -1.20 2.66 3.80
CA ALA A 260 -0.52 3.95 3.75
C ALA A 260 0.61 4.00 2.71
N TYR A 261 1.39 2.92 2.62
CA TYR A 261 2.44 2.81 1.61
C TYR A 261 1.90 2.80 0.17
N LEU A 262 0.80 2.09 -0.06
CA LEU A 262 0.16 2.04 -1.38
C LEU A 262 -0.52 3.37 -1.76
N MET A 263 -1.12 4.09 -0.80
CA MET A 263 -1.72 5.40 -1.03
C MET A 263 -0.70 6.38 -1.59
N LEU A 264 0.45 6.51 -0.93
CA LEU A 264 1.55 7.37 -1.39
C LEU A 264 2.05 6.99 -2.78
N HIS A 265 2.17 5.70 -3.06
CA HIS A 265 2.58 5.22 -4.36
C HIS A 265 1.58 5.61 -5.46
N TRP A 266 0.29 5.41 -5.19
CA TRP A 266 -0.76 5.72 -6.14
C TRP A 266 -0.96 7.22 -6.34
N GLN A 267 -0.73 8.04 -5.31
CA GLN A 267 -0.67 9.50 -5.42
C GLN A 267 0.43 9.93 -6.41
N ARG A 268 1.66 9.40 -6.26
CA ARG A 268 2.76 9.71 -7.20
C ARG A 268 2.45 9.31 -8.64
N ILE A 269 1.77 8.17 -8.82
CA ILE A 269 1.33 7.75 -10.16
C ILE A 269 0.30 8.72 -10.74
N ALA A 270 -0.65 9.17 -9.92
CA ALA A 270 -1.68 10.10 -10.34
C ALA A 270 -1.15 11.52 -10.61
N GLU A 271 -0.07 11.91 -9.91
CA GLU A 271 0.66 13.15 -10.15
C GLU A 271 1.47 13.14 -11.44
N SER A 272 1.89 11.97 -11.93
CA SER A 272 2.64 11.87 -13.19
C SER A 272 1.71 12.04 -14.40
N PRO A 273 1.84 13.12 -15.20
CA PRO A 273 1.00 13.34 -16.37
C PRO A 273 1.25 12.29 -17.46
N ALA A 274 2.47 11.76 -17.55
CA ALA A 274 2.85 10.75 -18.55
C ALA A 274 2.11 9.42 -18.34
N VAL A 275 1.75 9.06 -17.10
CA VAL A 275 1.07 7.79 -16.83
C VAL A 275 -0.40 7.81 -17.28
N LYS A 276 -1.02 8.98 -17.42
CA LYS A 276 -2.43 9.16 -17.81
C LYS A 276 -3.43 8.42 -16.90
N MET A 277 -3.09 8.27 -15.62
CA MET A 277 -3.93 7.58 -14.62
C MET A 277 -4.27 8.53 -13.47
N SER A 278 -5.35 9.30 -13.61
CA SER A 278 -5.84 10.19 -12.55
C SER A 278 -6.26 9.42 -11.29
N ILE A 279 -6.45 10.13 -10.17
CA ILE A 279 -7.01 9.58 -8.93
C ILE A 279 -8.30 8.78 -9.18
N ASN A 280 -9.20 9.30 -10.04
CA ASN A 280 -10.44 8.61 -10.41
C ASN A 280 -10.14 7.28 -11.14
N ASN A 281 -9.20 7.28 -12.09
CA ASN A 281 -8.84 6.06 -12.82
C ASN A 281 -8.21 5.01 -11.89
N ILE A 282 -7.36 5.44 -10.96
CA ILE A 282 -6.79 4.55 -9.93
C ILE A 282 -7.89 3.98 -9.04
N ALA A 283 -8.83 4.81 -8.60
CA ALA A 283 -9.94 4.39 -7.75
C ALA A 283 -10.79 3.30 -8.43
N VAL A 284 -11.11 3.47 -9.71
CA VAL A 284 -11.81 2.48 -10.53
C VAL A 284 -11.05 1.15 -10.60
N VAL A 285 -9.72 1.19 -10.77
CA VAL A 285 -8.90 -0.02 -10.91
C VAL A 285 -8.76 -0.79 -9.59
N PHE A 286 -8.62 -0.07 -8.47
CA PHE A 286 -8.27 -0.67 -7.19
C PHE A 286 -9.43 -0.92 -6.24
N ALA A 287 -10.57 -0.24 -6.38
CA ALA A 287 -11.74 -0.50 -5.53
C ALA A 287 -12.14 -1.99 -5.52
N PRO A 288 -12.30 -2.70 -6.66
CA PRO A 288 -12.59 -4.15 -6.62
C PRO A 288 -11.47 -4.98 -5.99
N THR A 289 -10.22 -4.51 -6.07
CA THR A 289 -9.06 -5.23 -5.52
C THR A 289 -8.94 -5.08 -4.00
N LEU A 290 -9.40 -3.97 -3.43
CA LEU A 290 -9.27 -3.68 -2.00
C LEU A 290 -10.48 -4.09 -1.17
N PHE A 291 -11.67 -4.16 -1.78
CA PHE A 291 -12.93 -4.40 -1.07
C PHE A 291 -13.58 -5.75 -1.43
N ASP A 292 -12.89 -6.62 -2.16
CA ASP A 292 -13.31 -7.99 -2.52
C ASP A 292 -14.53 -8.05 -3.47
N ASP A 293 -14.65 -9.15 -4.21
CA ASP A 293 -15.64 -9.33 -5.28
C ASP A 293 -17.02 -9.78 -4.76
N VAL A 294 -17.13 -10.20 -3.49
CA VAL A 294 -18.33 -10.87 -2.95
C VAL A 294 -19.55 -9.95 -2.83
N ASP A 295 -19.33 -8.64 -2.70
CA ASP A 295 -20.40 -7.64 -2.52
C ASP A 295 -20.64 -6.78 -3.78
N LEU A 296 -20.14 -7.16 -4.96
CA LEU A 296 -20.17 -6.31 -6.15
C LEU A 296 -21.56 -6.24 -6.80
N ASN A 297 -22.42 -5.37 -6.28
CA ASN A 297 -23.47 -4.72 -7.06
C ASN A 297 -22.99 -3.32 -7.53
N LEU A 298 -23.68 -2.73 -8.50
CA LEU A 298 -23.26 -1.46 -9.10
C LEU A 298 -23.17 -0.32 -8.06
N SER A 299 -24.10 -0.28 -7.10
CA SER A 299 -24.09 0.69 -6.00
C SER A 299 -22.85 0.56 -5.11
N ASN A 300 -22.45 -0.67 -4.78
CA ASN A 300 -21.29 -0.93 -3.95
C ASN A 300 -19.99 -0.56 -4.67
N ILE A 301 -19.90 -0.82 -5.98
CA ILE A 301 -18.70 -0.44 -6.75
C ILE A 301 -18.49 1.08 -6.77
N VAL A 302 -19.57 1.85 -6.96
CA VAL A 302 -19.50 3.32 -6.98
C VAL A 302 -19.11 3.83 -5.59
N LEU A 303 -19.69 3.25 -4.53
CA LEU A 303 -19.33 3.58 -3.15
C LEU A 303 -17.84 3.30 -2.86
N TRP A 304 -17.34 2.13 -3.22
CA TRP A 304 -15.93 1.76 -2.98
C TRP A 304 -14.94 2.61 -3.79
N GLN A 305 -15.32 3.00 -5.01
CA GLN A 305 -14.57 3.98 -5.80
C GLN A 305 -14.53 5.34 -5.11
N GLN A 306 -15.66 5.80 -4.55
CA GLN A 306 -15.73 7.04 -3.80
C GLN A 306 -14.88 6.99 -2.53
N VAL A 307 -14.96 5.91 -1.75
CA VAL A 307 -14.10 5.69 -0.57
C VAL A 307 -12.62 5.80 -0.96
N LEU A 308 -12.20 5.06 -1.99
CA LEU A 308 -10.81 5.07 -2.43
C LEU A 308 -10.37 6.43 -2.97
N ARG A 309 -11.27 7.18 -3.61
CA ARG A 309 -11.00 8.57 -4.02
C ARG A 309 -10.76 9.48 -2.82
N VAL A 310 -11.62 9.40 -1.79
CA VAL A 310 -11.48 10.20 -0.56
C VAL A 310 -10.17 9.89 0.18
N LEU A 311 -9.74 8.62 0.17
CA LEU A 311 -8.41 8.22 0.68
C LEU A 311 -7.29 8.87 -0.16
N LEU A 312 -7.33 8.73 -1.48
CA LEU A 312 -6.28 9.26 -2.37
C LEU A 312 -6.17 10.79 -2.36
N LEU A 313 -7.23 11.50 -1.97
CA LEU A 313 -7.23 12.96 -1.82
C LEU A 313 -6.61 13.46 -0.51
N GLN A 314 -6.34 12.59 0.46
CA GLN A 314 -5.64 12.98 1.69
C GLN A 314 -4.21 13.41 1.39
N SER A 315 -3.65 14.31 2.22
CA SER A 315 -2.29 14.79 2.00
C SER A 315 -1.24 13.65 2.08
N ALA A 316 -0.11 13.80 1.40
CA ALA A 316 1.00 12.85 1.53
C ALA A 316 1.51 12.76 3.00
N GLY A 317 1.42 13.87 3.75
CA GLY A 317 1.76 13.93 5.18
C GLY A 317 0.87 13.02 6.03
N PHE A 318 -0.44 12.99 5.73
CA PHE A 318 -1.40 12.10 6.39
C PHE A 318 -1.02 10.63 6.28
N TRP A 319 -0.43 10.19 5.16
CA TRP A 319 0.02 8.81 5.00
C TRP A 319 1.40 8.55 5.58
N ALA A 320 2.31 9.53 5.45
CA ALA A 320 3.69 9.41 5.91
C ALA A 320 3.80 9.14 7.42
N GLN A 321 2.89 9.70 8.24
CA GLN A 321 2.89 9.48 9.69
C GLN A 321 2.72 8.01 10.09
N PHE A 322 2.03 7.19 9.28
CA PHE A 322 1.84 5.76 9.56
C PHE A 322 3.06 4.91 9.17
N LEU A 323 4.01 5.48 8.43
CA LEU A 323 5.21 4.80 7.93
C LEU A 323 6.49 5.24 8.63
N ALA A 324 6.41 6.21 9.53
CA ALA A 324 7.56 6.71 10.26
C ALA A 324 8.26 5.57 11.01
N VAL A 325 9.53 5.35 10.69
CA VAL A 325 10.41 4.48 11.46
C VAL A 325 10.92 5.31 12.63
N GLU A 326 10.47 5.02 13.85
CA GLU A 326 11.11 5.62 15.03
C GLU A 326 12.60 5.25 15.02
N PRO A 327 13.52 6.22 15.18
CA PRO A 327 14.93 5.91 15.30
C PRO A 327 15.14 5.01 16.53
N PRO A 328 16.02 4.00 16.47
CA PRO A 328 16.31 3.20 17.65
C PRO A 328 16.76 4.14 18.76
N LEU A 329 16.08 4.08 19.91
CA LEU A 329 16.49 4.79 21.12
C LEU A 329 17.97 4.47 21.38
N PRO A 330 18.81 5.47 21.74
CA PRO A 330 20.19 5.19 22.11
C PRO A 330 20.17 4.15 23.23
N ALA A 331 20.95 3.08 23.05
CA ALA A 331 20.94 1.92 23.92
C ALA A 331 21.08 2.34 25.40
N SER A 332 19.96 2.39 26.11
CA SER A 332 19.96 2.41 27.56
C SER A 332 20.32 1.00 28.02
N SER A 333 21.15 0.91 29.05
CA SER A 333 21.71 -0.32 29.61
C SER A 333 20.67 -1.15 30.38
N LEU A 334 19.48 -1.35 29.81
CA LEU A 334 18.39 -2.08 30.45
C LEU A 334 18.21 -3.44 29.77
N ASP A 335 17.96 -4.43 30.62
CA ASP A 335 18.01 -5.86 30.37
C ASP A 335 17.07 -6.30 29.23
N ASP A 336 17.49 -7.29 28.44
CA ASP A 336 16.83 -7.78 27.21
C ASP A 336 15.37 -8.25 27.41
N ASP A 337 14.96 -8.46 28.67
CA ASP A 337 13.63 -8.94 29.07
C ASP A 337 12.65 -7.82 29.48
N GLU A 338 13.12 -6.57 29.63
CA GLU A 338 12.28 -5.39 29.85
C GLU A 338 11.89 -4.74 28.51
N TRP A 339 12.82 -4.71 27.54
CA TRP A 339 12.58 -4.25 26.16
C TRP A 339 11.42 -5.00 25.47
N LYS A 340 11.28 -6.32 25.72
CA LYS A 340 10.17 -7.13 25.17
C LYS A 340 8.82 -6.81 25.80
N ARG A 341 8.78 -6.30 27.03
CA ARG A 341 7.53 -5.98 27.76
C ARG A 341 6.96 -4.62 27.34
N GLU A 342 7.82 -3.62 27.12
CA GLU A 342 7.39 -2.28 26.71
C GLU A 342 6.87 -2.24 25.27
N ASN A 343 7.47 -3.01 24.35
CA ASN A 343 7.03 -3.08 22.95
C ASN A 343 5.64 -3.74 22.77
N TYR A 344 5.12 -4.42 23.80
CA TYR A 344 3.77 -4.99 23.79
C TYR A 344 2.70 -4.01 24.31
N HIS A 345 3.12 -2.89 24.93
CA HIS A 345 2.23 -1.90 25.55
C HIS A 345 2.17 -0.56 24.78
N SER A 346 2.77 -0.48 23.59
CA SER A 346 2.74 0.69 22.69
C SER A 346 1.38 0.92 22.00
N SER A 347 0.29 0.82 22.76
CA SER A 347 -1.02 1.37 22.38
C SER A 347 -1.29 2.70 23.08
N SER A 348 -0.54 3.04 24.14
CA SER A 348 -0.73 4.29 24.89
C SER A 348 -0.02 5.50 24.29
N ALA A 349 1.13 5.31 23.61
CA ALA A 349 1.88 6.40 22.98
C ALA A 349 1.12 6.99 21.76
N HIS A 350 0.33 6.15 21.09
CA HIS A 350 -0.48 6.53 19.94
C HIS A 350 -1.52 7.62 20.25
N TRP A 351 -2.15 7.59 21.44
CA TRP A 351 -3.18 8.57 21.84
C TRP A 351 -2.64 9.98 22.08
N GLN A 352 -1.35 10.12 22.42
CA GLN A 352 -0.68 11.42 22.56
C GLN A 352 -0.36 12.02 21.17
N SER A 353 -0.10 11.17 20.17
CA SER A 353 0.11 11.58 18.77
C SER A 353 -1.15 12.18 18.15
N VAL A 354 -2.33 11.61 18.39
CA VAL A 354 -3.63 12.14 17.91
C VAL A 354 -3.85 13.59 18.34
N LYS A 355 -3.69 13.87 19.65
CA LYS A 355 -3.84 15.24 20.18
C LYS A 355 -2.79 16.18 19.63
N THR A 356 -1.58 15.70 19.36
CA THR A 356 -0.48 16.52 18.83
C THR A 356 -0.69 16.84 17.34
N TYR A 357 -1.15 15.87 16.55
CA TYR A 357 -1.45 16.02 15.13
C TYR A 357 -2.53 17.09 14.89
N PHE A 358 -3.70 16.94 15.51
CA PHE A 358 -4.78 17.92 15.34
C PHE A 358 -4.45 19.28 15.96
N ARG A 359 -3.70 19.33 17.07
CA ARG A 359 -3.20 20.61 17.61
C ARG A 359 -2.23 21.31 16.67
N SER A 360 -1.38 20.56 15.96
CA SER A 360 -0.46 21.15 14.98
C SER A 360 -1.17 21.69 13.75
N MET A 361 -2.27 21.05 13.33
CA MET A 361 -3.09 21.54 12.20
C MET A 361 -3.90 22.79 12.57
N VAL A 362 -4.46 22.84 13.79
CA VAL A 362 -5.19 24.03 14.27
C VAL A 362 -4.26 25.24 14.40
N ASN A 363 -3.00 25.03 14.83
CA ASN A 363 -2.02 26.12 14.98
C ASN A 363 -1.39 26.62 13.66
N LEU A 364 -1.69 26.00 12.51
CA LEU A 364 -1.25 26.45 11.18
C LEU A 364 -2.34 27.25 10.43
N ALA A 365 -3.54 27.33 11.00
CA ALA A 365 -4.69 28.03 10.43
C ALA A 365 -4.95 29.42 11.04
N ASP A 366 -4.14 29.82 12.03
CA ASP A 366 -4.03 31.19 12.60
C ASP A 366 -2.73 31.85 12.12
#